data_AF-A0A0H3M806-F1
#
_entry.id   AF-A0A0H3M806-F1
#
_cell.length_a   1.000
_cell.length_b   1.000
_cell.length_c   1.000
_cell.angle_alpha   90.00
_cell.angle_beta   90.00
_cell.angle_gamma   90.00
#
_symmetry.space_group_name_H-M   'P 1'
#
loop_
_entity.id
_entity.type
_entity.pdbx_description
1 polymer ?
#
loop_
_entity_poly.entity_id
_entity_poly.type
_entity_poly.pdbx_seq_one_letter_code
_entity_poly.pdbx_strand_id
1 'polypeptide(L)'
;MNKTQSNLLLTILFIMLLSTAVIFFQLNQQLNGINFYISFAIITLFISTLFITTLINRIKHIKGITIKSHTKNQALDINLSKQSSIFIPIPISELPKINPACNIIEYHTEPVDEDITCIEDMSNTMNAHITQNQGLFNTTKPKPLKTISRIDLVIDETTINEIKNNPNASGLLITTNSNISQQIIQDSKKLYNYASLKNKKLLISFTNLKILKNTQKITDYTIEELDTLLQSKVTHDLQNDHELTIYDLIALDILQKCPDTEPNDENQWFNTPEGKIAISFFTMFGKQHTLQYKHFPSSLDVKQVKTKIETIQHYIDNCTTTTYKNNDKFNQYIFENIQSTYLTKSADTNDYTCLYKNRHVYHAYEWIHNLIHAYIRRGALLKYICTLAVCENYDTNNHNVKTNEFIRKILDKEDKVDISEIISSLDTNDIIKRDTNFKNKDLSNLLNILLDENQEACSISELITRARQQITNHCKRYMLCYVEQQQDLIVEVDNVSLLAPEKKKVNSTLKTPINSSTNTSTITWLS
;
A
#
# COMPACT_ATOMS: atom_id res chain seq x y z
N MET A 1 20.51 -18.80 28.25
CA MET A 1 19.86 -18.54 29.55
C MET A 1 18.94 -17.33 29.38
N ASN A 2 17.67 -17.41 29.78
CA ASN A 2 16.74 -16.27 29.64
C ASN A 2 16.93 -15.23 30.78
N LYS A 3 16.27 -14.06 30.68
CA LYS A 3 16.38 -12.97 31.67
C LYS A 3 16.10 -13.43 33.11
N THR A 4 15.06 -14.24 33.30
CA THR A 4 14.62 -14.72 34.62
C THR A 4 15.62 -15.69 35.23
N GLN A 5 16.13 -16.64 34.44
CA GLN A 5 17.18 -17.57 34.87
C GLN A 5 18.48 -16.82 35.18
N SER A 6 18.84 -15.81 34.38
CA SER A 6 20.03 -14.99 34.62
C SER A 6 19.92 -14.18 35.91
N ASN A 7 18.73 -13.66 36.24
CA ASN A 7 18.47 -12.99 37.51
C ASN A 7 18.62 -13.95 38.69
N LEU A 8 17.97 -15.12 38.62
CA LEU A 8 18.01 -16.13 39.67
C LEU A 8 19.45 -16.59 39.94
N LEU A 9 20.20 -16.89 38.88
CA LEU A 9 21.60 -17.30 38.99
C LEU A 9 22.48 -16.20 39.59
N LEU A 10 22.27 -14.93 39.20
CA LEU A 10 22.99 -13.80 39.76
C LEU A 10 22.75 -13.68 41.27
N THR A 11 21.50 -13.84 41.72
CA THR A 11 21.15 -13.81 43.15
C THR A 11 21.81 -14.96 43.91
N ILE A 12 21.77 -16.18 43.37
CA ILE A 12 22.42 -17.35 43.98
C ILE A 12 23.93 -17.14 44.08
N LEU A 13 24.58 -16.67 43.02
CA LEU A 13 26.03 -16.42 43.00
C LEU A 13 26.43 -15.30 43.97
N PHE A 14 25.60 -14.27 44.14
CA PHE A 14 25.83 -13.22 45.12
C PHE A 14 25.77 -13.75 46.55
N ILE A 15 24.78 -14.59 46.87
CA ILE A 15 24.67 -15.25 48.19
C ILE A 15 25.87 -16.19 48.41
N MET A 16 26.29 -16.94 47.39
CA MET A 16 27.48 -17.79 47.50
C MET A 16 28.73 -16.96 47.78
N LEU A 17 28.96 -15.85 47.08
CA LEU A 17 30.08 -14.92 47.32
C LEU A 17 30.12 -14.39 48.76
N LEU A 18 28.98 -13.97 49.29
CA LEU A 18 28.85 -13.55 50.69
C LEU A 18 29.17 -14.70 51.64
N SER A 19 28.67 -15.90 51.34
CA SER A 19 28.90 -17.09 52.17
C SER A 19 30.38 -17.48 52.20
N THR A 20 31.07 -17.46 51.05
CA THR A 20 32.52 -17.71 50.99
C THR A 20 33.28 -16.68 51.83
N ALA A 21 32.93 -15.40 51.73
CA ALA A 21 33.58 -14.35 52.53
C ALA A 21 33.40 -14.57 54.03
N VAL A 22 32.18 -14.91 54.49
CA VAL A 22 31.93 -15.20 55.92
C VAL A 22 32.70 -16.43 56.38
N ILE A 23 32.70 -17.51 55.61
CA ILE A 23 33.43 -18.75 55.91
C ILE A 23 34.93 -18.46 56.03
N PHE A 24 35.48 -17.61 55.16
CA PHE A 24 36.88 -17.18 55.26
C PHE A 24 37.18 -16.52 56.60
N PHE A 25 36.41 -15.50 56.99
CA PHE A 25 36.66 -14.78 58.24
C PHE A 25 36.51 -15.68 59.47
N GLN A 26 35.58 -16.63 59.44
CA GLN A 26 35.39 -17.58 60.55
C GLN A 26 36.49 -18.63 60.64
N LEU A 27 36.91 -19.22 59.52
CA LEU A 27 37.87 -20.33 59.51
C LEU A 27 39.33 -19.88 59.46
N ASN A 28 39.63 -18.66 59.00
CA ASN A 28 41.00 -18.16 58.93
C ASN A 28 41.69 -18.10 60.30
N GLN A 29 40.92 -17.85 61.36
CA GLN A 29 41.44 -17.86 62.73
C GLN A 29 41.83 -19.28 63.21
N GLN A 30 41.24 -20.33 62.64
CA GLN A 30 41.42 -21.73 63.06
C GLN A 30 42.34 -22.53 62.12
N LEU A 31 42.33 -22.23 60.83
CA LEU A 31 43.03 -22.97 59.78
C LEU A 31 44.02 -22.04 59.06
N ASN A 32 45.10 -21.69 59.74
CA ASN A 32 46.05 -20.68 59.27
C ASN A 32 47.20 -21.31 58.45
N GLY A 33 46.86 -22.03 57.37
CA GLY A 33 47.82 -22.80 56.55
C GLY A 33 47.78 -22.43 55.07
N ILE A 34 48.93 -22.49 54.39
CA ILE A 34 49.07 -22.15 52.95
C ILE A 34 48.06 -22.90 52.08
N ASN A 35 47.82 -24.19 52.36
CA ASN A 35 46.86 -25.00 51.60
C ASN A 35 45.40 -24.51 51.74
N PHE A 36 45.03 -23.93 52.89
CA PHE A 36 43.72 -23.32 53.12
C PHE A 36 43.56 -22.07 52.26
N TYR A 37 44.56 -21.18 52.27
CA TYR A 37 44.56 -19.95 51.46
C TYR A 37 44.49 -20.26 49.95
N ILE A 38 45.27 -21.24 49.47
CA ILE A 38 45.25 -21.66 48.05
C ILE A 38 43.86 -22.21 47.67
N SER A 39 43.30 -23.10 48.49
CA SER A 39 41.97 -23.68 48.23
C SER A 39 40.87 -22.62 48.22
N PHE A 40 40.92 -21.70 49.18
CA PHE A 40 39.97 -20.60 49.27
C PHE A 40 40.08 -19.64 48.08
N ALA A 41 41.31 -19.32 47.65
CA ALA A 41 41.55 -18.49 46.48
C ALA A 41 40.98 -19.12 45.20
N ILE A 42 41.15 -20.44 45.00
CA ILE A 42 40.61 -21.16 43.84
C ILE A 42 39.07 -21.12 43.83
N ILE A 43 38.43 -21.41 44.97
CA ILE A 43 36.96 -21.38 45.08
C ILE A 43 36.43 -19.97 44.83
N THR A 44 37.07 -18.96 45.43
CA THR A 44 36.69 -17.55 45.28
C THR A 44 36.85 -17.09 43.83
N LEU A 45 37.96 -17.47 43.18
CA LEU A 45 38.18 -17.19 41.75
C LEU A 45 37.05 -17.79 40.91
N PHE A 46 36.74 -19.08 41.11
CA PHE A 46 35.69 -19.78 40.36
C PHE A 46 34.32 -19.11 40.50
N ILE A 47 33.88 -18.83 41.74
CA ILE A 47 32.59 -18.16 42.01
C ILE A 47 32.60 -16.74 41.42
N SER A 48 33.70 -16.00 41.57
CA SER A 48 33.82 -14.63 41.05
C SER A 48 33.77 -14.59 39.53
N THR A 49 34.45 -15.50 38.84
CA THR A 49 34.38 -15.61 37.37
C THR A 49 32.95 -15.90 36.93
N LEU A 50 32.26 -16.87 37.55
CA LEU A 50 30.86 -17.18 37.24
C LEU A 50 29.93 -15.99 37.50
N PHE A 51 30.14 -15.26 38.59
CA PHE A 51 29.38 -14.04 38.92
C PHE A 51 29.58 -12.97 37.84
N ILE A 52 30.83 -12.67 37.47
CA ILE A 52 31.14 -11.68 36.44
C ILE A 52 30.54 -12.10 35.10
N THR A 53 30.69 -13.36 34.68
CA THR A 53 30.10 -13.85 33.43
C THR A 53 28.57 -13.73 33.43
N THR A 54 27.92 -14.06 34.55
CA THR A 54 26.46 -13.93 34.71
C THR A 54 26.01 -12.47 34.72
N LEU A 55 26.79 -11.58 35.34
CA LEU A 55 26.55 -10.14 35.36
C LEU A 55 26.66 -9.54 33.96
N ILE A 56 27.72 -9.86 33.22
CA ILE A 56 27.89 -9.41 31.83
C ILE A 56 26.74 -9.96 30.97
N ASN A 57 26.36 -11.23 31.14
CA ASN A 57 25.19 -11.79 30.46
C ASN A 57 23.91 -11.01 30.78
N ARG A 58 23.70 -10.63 32.04
CA ARG A 58 22.53 -9.86 32.47
C ARG A 58 22.52 -8.44 31.90
N ILE A 59 23.65 -7.76 31.90
CA ILE A 59 23.83 -6.43 31.27
C ILE A 59 23.49 -6.54 29.79
N LYS A 60 24.00 -7.57 29.10
CA LYS A 60 23.63 -7.79 27.70
C LYS A 60 22.12 -7.92 27.55
N HIS A 61 21.42 -8.69 28.39
CA HIS A 61 19.95 -8.80 28.36
C HIS A 61 19.17 -7.49 28.62
N ILE A 62 19.79 -6.41 29.08
CA ILE A 62 19.11 -5.11 29.25
C ILE A 62 18.87 -4.43 27.89
N LYS A 63 19.73 -4.69 26.90
CA LYS A 63 19.61 -4.06 25.58
C LYS A 63 18.32 -4.50 24.86
N GLY A 64 17.57 -3.54 24.35
CA GLY A 64 16.33 -3.75 23.60
C GLY A 64 15.06 -3.40 24.38
N ILE A 65 13.91 -3.63 23.75
CA ILE A 65 12.57 -3.32 24.23
C ILE A 65 11.99 -4.56 24.91
N THR A 66 11.53 -4.42 26.16
CA THR A 66 10.96 -5.55 26.90
C THR A 66 9.55 -5.86 26.39
N ILE A 67 9.23 -7.13 26.21
CA ILE A 67 7.88 -7.59 25.91
C ILE A 67 7.15 -7.84 27.23
N LYS A 68 6.00 -7.17 27.43
CA LYS A 68 5.11 -7.45 28.56
C LYS A 68 4.10 -8.53 28.18
N SER A 69 3.85 -9.43 29.12
CA SER A 69 2.81 -10.46 29.00
C SER A 69 1.56 -9.95 29.68
N HIS A 70 0.56 -9.55 28.91
CA HIS A 70 -0.76 -9.14 29.41
C HIS A 70 -1.82 -10.04 28.81
N THR A 71 -2.93 -10.23 29.52
CA THR A 71 -4.12 -10.80 28.87
C THR A 71 -4.59 -9.86 27.76
N LYS A 72 -5.29 -10.40 26.77
CA LYS A 72 -5.80 -9.62 25.64
C LYS A 72 -6.62 -8.41 26.10
N ASN A 73 -7.48 -8.60 27.09
CA ASN A 73 -8.31 -7.55 27.66
C ASN A 73 -7.49 -6.47 28.38
N GLN A 74 -6.44 -6.86 29.11
CA GLN A 74 -5.57 -5.90 29.80
C GLN A 74 -4.68 -5.12 28.83
N ALA A 75 -4.20 -5.77 27.78
CA ALA A 75 -3.34 -5.13 26.78
C ALA A 75 -4.11 -4.08 25.96
N LEU A 76 -5.40 -4.32 25.69
CA LEU A 76 -6.26 -3.45 24.89
C LEU A 76 -7.03 -2.40 25.74
N ASP A 77 -6.83 -2.37 27.05
CA ASP A 77 -7.38 -1.32 27.93
C ASP A 77 -6.56 -0.02 27.80
N ILE A 78 -6.68 0.60 26.64
CA ILE A 78 -5.89 1.77 26.24
C ILE A 78 -6.72 3.03 26.46
N ASN A 79 -6.17 4.00 27.18
CA ASN A 79 -6.79 5.32 27.27
C ASN A 79 -6.51 6.13 25.99
N LEU A 80 -7.43 6.05 25.03
CA LEU A 80 -7.33 6.70 23.72
C LEU A 80 -7.15 8.23 23.78
N SER A 81 -7.48 8.88 24.89
CA SER A 81 -7.26 10.33 25.07
C SER A 81 -5.80 10.70 25.32
N LYS A 82 -4.97 9.75 25.75
CA LYS A 82 -3.56 9.97 26.14
C LYS A 82 -2.58 9.04 25.45
N GLN A 83 -3.06 7.91 24.96
CA GLN A 83 -2.26 6.85 24.37
C GLN A 83 -2.89 6.40 23.07
N SER A 84 -2.06 5.96 22.15
CA SER A 84 -2.48 5.23 20.96
C SER A 84 -1.71 3.94 20.89
N SER A 85 -2.22 2.96 20.15
CA SER A 85 -1.50 1.72 19.93
C SER A 85 -1.45 1.35 18.46
N ILE A 86 -0.47 0.53 18.11
CA ILE A 86 -0.29 -0.05 16.80
C ILE A 86 -0.28 -1.55 16.99
N PHE A 87 -1.19 -2.24 16.33
CA PHE A 87 -1.27 -3.68 16.35
C PHE A 87 -0.67 -4.25 15.07
N ILE A 88 0.34 -5.10 15.22
CA ILE A 88 0.96 -5.85 14.14
C ILE A 88 0.47 -7.30 14.31
N PRO A 89 -0.51 -7.74 13.50
CA PRO A 89 -0.97 -9.13 13.52
C PRO A 89 0.18 -10.07 13.21
N ILE A 90 0.31 -11.16 13.95
CA ILE A 90 1.28 -12.22 13.67
C ILE A 90 0.52 -13.54 13.73
N PRO A 91 0.60 -14.40 12.71
CA PRO A 91 -0.09 -15.68 12.71
C PRO A 91 0.23 -16.49 13.97
N ILE A 92 -0.77 -17.19 14.50
CA ILE A 92 -0.63 -18.00 15.72
C ILE A 92 0.51 -19.03 15.59
N SER A 93 0.73 -19.58 14.39
CA SER A 93 1.82 -20.52 14.10
C SER A 93 3.22 -19.91 14.28
N GLU A 94 3.34 -18.58 14.17
CA GLU A 94 4.60 -17.84 14.21
C GLU A 94 4.88 -17.24 15.60
N LEU A 95 3.85 -17.05 16.43
CA LEU A 95 3.99 -16.54 17.80
C LEU A 95 5.07 -17.27 18.62
N PRO A 96 5.24 -18.61 18.57
CA PRO A 96 6.28 -19.30 19.35
C PRO A 96 7.71 -18.89 19.00
N LYS A 97 7.94 -18.27 17.83
CA LYS A 97 9.26 -17.76 17.44
C LYS A 97 9.65 -16.53 18.26
N ILE A 98 8.66 -15.81 18.81
CA ILE A 98 8.82 -14.63 19.66
C ILE A 98 8.84 -15.07 21.12
N ASN A 99 10.02 -14.98 21.74
CA ASN A 99 10.17 -15.32 23.15
C ASN A 99 9.86 -14.10 24.03
N PRO A 100 8.78 -14.09 24.84
CA PRO A 100 8.45 -12.96 25.71
C PRO A 100 9.49 -12.70 26.81
N ALA A 101 10.35 -13.68 27.14
CA ALA A 101 11.43 -13.52 28.10
C ALA A 101 12.69 -12.83 27.52
N CYS A 102 12.68 -12.50 26.23
CA CYS A 102 13.76 -11.83 25.51
C CYS A 102 13.32 -10.44 25.05
N ASN A 103 14.25 -9.49 25.06
CA ASN A 103 13.99 -8.12 24.59
C ASN A 103 14.09 -8.06 23.07
N ILE A 104 13.26 -7.25 22.42
CA ILE A 104 13.34 -6.95 20.99
C ILE A 104 14.48 -5.95 20.76
N ILE A 105 15.47 -6.32 19.97
CA ILE A 105 16.54 -5.40 19.53
C ILE A 105 16.03 -4.61 18.34
N GLU A 106 15.45 -5.32 17.39
CA GLU A 106 15.00 -4.80 16.12
C GLU A 106 13.83 -5.65 15.63
N TYR A 107 12.84 -4.99 15.07
CA TYR A 107 11.84 -5.60 14.21
C TYR A 107 11.78 -4.78 12.94
N HIS A 108 11.72 -5.42 11.79
CA HIS A 108 11.53 -4.73 10.53
C HIS A 108 10.71 -5.59 9.59
N THR A 109 10.20 -4.94 8.55
CA THR A 109 9.45 -5.56 7.48
C THR A 109 10.13 -5.24 6.18
N GLU A 110 10.13 -6.20 5.26
CA GLU A 110 10.62 -6.01 3.91
C GLU A 110 9.46 -6.33 2.96
N PRO A 111 9.25 -5.54 1.90
CA PRO A 111 8.31 -5.93 0.86
C PRO A 111 8.72 -7.31 0.35
N VAL A 112 7.73 -8.16 0.08
CA VAL A 112 8.01 -9.41 -0.61
C VAL A 112 8.47 -9.04 -2.02
N ASP A 113 9.78 -9.16 -2.29
CA ASP A 113 10.38 -9.08 -3.63
C ASP A 113 9.88 -10.27 -4.46
N GLU A 114 8.62 -10.22 -4.87
CA GLU A 114 8.14 -11.00 -6.00
C GLU A 114 8.16 -10.07 -7.21
N ASP A 115 9.13 -10.31 -8.09
CA ASP A 115 9.30 -9.72 -9.42
C ASP A 115 7.97 -9.23 -10.00
N ILE A 116 7.67 -7.94 -9.77
CA ILE A 116 6.60 -7.14 -10.38
C ILE A 116 5.38 -8.00 -10.75
N THR A 117 4.32 -7.97 -9.92
CA THR A 117 2.90 -8.14 -10.31
C THR A 117 2.25 -9.51 -10.26
N CYS A 118 2.53 -10.31 -9.22
CA CYS A 118 1.87 -11.61 -9.11
C CYS A 118 1.63 -12.08 -7.68
N ILE A 119 0.65 -11.54 -6.95
CA ILE A 119 -0.01 -12.29 -5.87
C ILE A 119 -1.48 -11.90 -5.84
N GLU A 120 -2.36 -12.90 -5.78
CA GLU A 120 -3.82 -12.80 -5.58
C GLU A 120 -4.22 -11.96 -4.35
N ASP A 121 -3.25 -11.55 -3.54
CA ASP A 121 -3.32 -10.65 -2.41
C ASP A 121 -2.28 -9.52 -2.58
N MET A 122 -2.55 -8.50 -3.41
CA MET A 122 -1.91 -7.17 -3.24
C MET A 122 -2.41 -6.46 -1.95
N SER A 123 -2.48 -7.21 -0.87
CA SER A 123 -2.62 -6.72 0.50
C SER A 123 -1.22 -6.54 1.08
N ASN A 124 -0.45 -5.55 0.61
CA ASN A 124 0.84 -5.10 1.19
C ASN A 124 1.57 -6.17 2.00
N THR A 125 1.84 -7.31 1.36
CA THR A 125 2.37 -8.47 2.05
C THR A 125 3.84 -8.21 2.28
N MET A 126 4.26 -8.21 3.54
CA MET A 126 5.63 -7.95 3.93
C MET A 126 6.19 -9.14 4.69
N ASN A 127 7.43 -9.50 4.39
CA ASN A 127 8.19 -10.42 5.21
C ASN A 127 8.63 -9.70 6.48
N ALA A 128 8.23 -10.23 7.64
CA ALA A 128 8.61 -9.66 8.92
C ALA A 128 9.82 -10.39 9.49
N HIS A 129 10.72 -9.62 10.08
CA HIS A 129 11.91 -10.13 10.75
C HIS A 129 11.99 -9.56 12.16
N ILE A 130 12.28 -10.43 13.12
CA ILE A 130 12.47 -10.04 14.51
C ILE A 130 13.82 -10.52 15.04
N THR A 131 14.58 -9.58 15.60
CA THR A 131 15.84 -9.85 16.27
C THR A 131 15.64 -9.66 17.76
N GLN A 132 15.78 -10.75 18.52
CA GLN A 132 15.65 -10.73 19.97
C GLN A 132 16.98 -10.96 20.67
N ASN A 133 17.20 -10.23 21.76
CA ASN A 133 18.36 -10.36 22.61
C ASN A 133 18.25 -11.59 23.51
N GLN A 134 19.02 -12.62 23.17
CA GLN A 134 19.05 -13.86 23.93
C GLN A 134 20.24 -13.96 24.90
N GLY A 135 20.97 -12.86 25.14
CA GLY A 135 22.11 -12.82 26.03
C GLY A 135 23.42 -13.19 25.35
N LEU A 136 24.40 -13.62 26.14
CA LEU A 136 25.79 -13.82 25.74
C LEU A 136 26.05 -15.15 25.02
N PHE A 137 25.22 -16.15 25.29
CA PHE A 137 25.42 -17.54 24.87
C PHE A 137 24.53 -18.00 23.71
N ASN A 138 23.63 -17.14 23.26
CA ASN A 138 22.67 -17.47 22.21
C ASN A 138 22.85 -16.52 21.02
N THR A 139 22.64 -17.05 19.82
CA THR A 139 22.78 -16.27 18.58
C THR A 139 21.71 -15.19 18.46
N THR A 140 22.12 -13.93 18.35
CA THR A 140 21.29 -12.78 17.92
C THR A 140 21.16 -12.77 16.39
N LYS A 141 20.60 -13.84 15.82
CA LYS A 141 20.26 -13.86 14.39
C LYS A 141 18.81 -13.38 14.20
N PRO A 142 18.51 -12.62 13.14
CA PRO A 142 17.14 -12.30 12.76
C PRO A 142 16.34 -13.59 12.55
N LYS A 143 15.16 -13.66 13.14
CA LYS A 143 14.21 -14.75 12.88
C LYS A 143 13.17 -14.29 11.88
N PRO A 144 13.04 -14.95 10.72
CA PRO A 144 11.94 -14.66 9.80
C PRO A 144 10.62 -15.12 10.42
N LEU A 145 9.64 -14.23 10.35
CA LEU A 145 8.24 -14.48 10.60
C LEU A 145 7.53 -14.63 9.25
N LYS A 146 6.40 -15.35 9.21
CA LYS A 146 5.59 -15.37 7.99
C LYS A 146 5.13 -13.96 7.62
N THR A 147 4.84 -13.85 6.33
CA THR A 147 4.29 -12.68 5.67
C THR A 147 3.09 -12.11 6.43
N ILE A 148 3.12 -10.81 6.63
CA ILE A 148 2.04 -10.01 7.22
C ILE A 148 1.44 -9.11 6.16
N SER A 149 0.12 -9.04 6.13
CA SER A 149 -0.64 -8.30 5.10
C SER A 149 -1.23 -6.98 5.60
N ARG A 150 -1.21 -6.73 6.91
CA ARG A 150 -1.76 -5.50 7.48
C ARG A 150 -1.09 -5.13 8.79
N ILE A 151 -1.16 -3.85 9.12
CA ILE A 151 -0.91 -3.29 10.46
C ILE A 151 -2.18 -2.53 10.81
N ASP A 152 -2.64 -2.59 12.06
CA ASP A 152 -3.88 -1.94 12.48
C ASP A 152 -3.52 -0.77 13.41
N LEU A 153 -3.88 0.46 13.02
CA LEU A 153 -3.72 1.65 13.86
C LEU A 153 -4.87 1.69 14.88
N VAL A 154 -4.57 1.43 16.15
CA VAL A 154 -5.55 1.38 17.23
C VAL A 154 -5.71 2.78 17.82
N ILE A 155 -6.52 3.58 17.14
CA ILE A 155 -6.81 4.98 17.49
C ILE A 155 -8.27 5.25 17.90
N ASP A 156 -9.14 4.24 17.75
CA ASP A 156 -10.56 4.32 18.08
C ASP A 156 -11.05 3.03 18.76
N GLU A 157 -12.21 3.12 19.42
CA GLU A 157 -12.81 1.97 20.11
C GLU A 157 -13.29 0.89 19.14
N THR A 158 -13.62 1.25 17.90
CA THR A 158 -14.06 0.30 16.86
C THR A 158 -12.96 -0.71 16.56
N THR A 159 -11.73 -0.25 16.32
CA THR A 159 -10.55 -1.08 16.06
C THR A 159 -10.20 -1.93 17.29
N ILE A 160 -10.30 -1.36 18.50
CA ILE A 160 -10.11 -2.11 19.75
C ILE A 160 -11.11 -3.28 19.81
N ASN A 161 -12.38 -3.01 19.56
CA ASN A 161 -13.45 -4.01 19.62
C ASN A 161 -13.28 -5.10 18.55
N GLU A 162 -12.87 -4.73 17.33
CA GLU A 162 -12.56 -5.70 16.27
C GLU A 162 -11.44 -6.66 16.68
N ILE A 163 -10.33 -6.13 17.19
CA ILE A 163 -9.21 -6.95 17.67
C ILE A 163 -9.68 -7.81 18.85
N LYS A 164 -10.40 -7.23 19.82
CA LYS A 164 -10.88 -7.90 21.04
C LYS A 164 -11.83 -9.06 20.73
N ASN A 165 -12.79 -8.85 19.84
CA ASN A 165 -13.81 -9.83 19.48
C ASN A 165 -13.30 -10.93 18.55
N ASN A 166 -12.20 -10.71 17.82
CA ASN A 166 -11.60 -11.75 16.98
C ASN A 166 -10.83 -12.78 17.82
N PRO A 167 -11.32 -14.04 17.94
CA PRO A 167 -10.67 -15.06 18.77
C PRO A 167 -9.29 -15.47 18.25
N ASN A 168 -9.01 -15.24 16.97
CA ASN A 168 -7.75 -15.57 16.32
C ASN A 168 -6.79 -14.37 16.24
N ALA A 169 -7.16 -13.22 16.79
CA ALA A 169 -6.27 -12.06 16.82
C ALA A 169 -5.07 -12.35 17.73
N SER A 170 -3.90 -12.45 17.10
CA SER A 170 -2.61 -12.61 17.74
C SER A 170 -1.60 -11.68 17.09
N GLY A 171 -0.61 -11.21 17.84
CA GLY A 171 0.37 -10.25 17.31
C GLY A 171 1.14 -9.47 18.35
N LEU A 172 1.83 -8.43 17.90
CA LEU A 172 2.48 -7.45 18.75
C LEU A 172 1.59 -6.21 18.86
N LEU A 173 1.28 -5.81 20.09
CA LEU A 173 0.64 -4.53 20.38
C LEU A 173 1.69 -3.57 20.91
N ILE A 174 1.94 -2.51 20.16
CA ILE A 174 2.90 -1.47 20.50
C ILE A 174 2.12 -0.25 20.98
N THR A 175 2.29 0.12 22.25
CA THR A 175 1.63 1.28 22.85
C THR A 175 2.59 2.48 22.87
N THR A 176 2.06 3.64 22.54
CA THR A 176 2.78 4.93 22.59
C THR A 176 1.98 5.94 23.40
N ASN A 177 2.69 6.86 24.06
CA ASN A 177 2.10 7.99 24.78
C ASN A 177 1.84 9.19 23.84
N SER A 178 1.93 8.99 22.52
CA SER A 178 1.61 9.99 21.51
C SER A 178 0.21 9.75 20.96
N ASN A 179 -0.49 10.85 20.65
CA ASN A 179 -1.74 10.77 19.92
C ASN A 179 -1.44 10.58 18.43
N ILE A 180 -1.58 9.34 17.95
CA ILE A 180 -1.34 9.01 16.54
C ILE A 180 -2.41 9.62 15.64
N SER A 181 -3.65 9.79 16.12
CA SER A 181 -4.77 10.23 15.27
C SER A 181 -4.60 11.65 14.71
N GLN A 182 -3.81 12.49 15.39
CA GLN A 182 -3.45 13.85 14.94
C GLN A 182 -2.28 13.88 13.95
N GLN A 183 -1.51 12.79 13.86
CA GLN A 183 -0.32 12.71 13.01
C GLN A 183 -0.60 12.01 11.68
N ILE A 184 -1.76 11.38 11.52
CA ILE A 184 -2.13 10.59 10.34
C ILE A 184 -3.25 11.27 9.55
N ILE A 185 -3.27 11.02 8.25
CA ILE A 185 -4.39 11.44 7.39
C ILE A 185 -5.57 10.50 7.66
N GLN A 186 -6.65 11.03 8.24
CA GLN A 186 -7.78 10.20 8.67
C GLN A 186 -8.62 9.67 7.50
N ASP A 187 -8.98 10.55 6.55
CA ASP A 187 -9.88 10.24 5.43
C ASP A 187 -9.17 9.59 4.24
N SER A 188 -8.43 8.51 4.50
CA SER A 188 -7.69 7.78 3.46
C SER A 188 -7.57 6.29 3.74
N LYS A 189 -7.57 5.48 2.65
CA LYS A 189 -7.17 4.07 2.71
C LYS A 189 -5.65 4.02 2.85
N LYS A 190 -5.15 3.36 3.89
CA LYS A 190 -3.71 3.26 4.19
C LYS A 190 -3.14 1.99 3.58
N LEU A 191 -2.13 2.16 2.73
CA LEU A 191 -1.31 1.06 2.24
C LEU A 191 0.01 1.09 2.99
N TYR A 192 0.34 -0.01 3.66
CA TYR A 192 1.55 -0.10 4.45
C TYR A 192 2.70 -0.44 3.51
N ASN A 193 3.80 0.31 3.60
CA ASN A 193 4.99 0.05 2.78
C ASN A 193 6.08 -0.59 3.62
N TYR A 194 6.26 -0.10 4.85
CA TYR A 194 7.37 -0.46 5.72
C TYR A 194 7.03 -0.17 7.17
N ALA A 195 7.55 -1.01 8.06
CA ALA A 195 7.54 -0.83 9.51
C ALA A 195 8.87 -1.27 10.11
N SER A 196 9.39 -0.49 11.04
CA SER A 196 10.64 -0.77 11.76
C SER A 196 10.61 -0.27 13.19
N LEU A 197 10.98 -1.15 14.11
CA LEU A 197 11.09 -0.88 15.54
C LEU A 197 12.54 -1.07 15.97
N LYS A 198 13.21 0.03 16.30
CA LYS A 198 14.62 0.03 16.72
C LYS A 198 14.85 1.13 17.75
N ASN A 199 15.65 0.84 18.78
CA ASN A 199 16.01 1.83 19.81
C ASN A 199 14.79 2.56 20.43
N LYS A 200 13.70 1.82 20.72
CA LYS A 200 12.40 2.34 21.22
C LYS A 200 11.67 3.32 20.28
N LYS A 201 12.10 3.46 19.03
CA LYS A 201 11.37 4.21 18.01
C LYS A 201 10.72 3.25 17.04
N LEU A 202 9.45 3.48 16.75
CA LEU A 202 8.71 2.80 15.71
C LEU A 202 8.53 3.78 14.54
N LEU A 203 9.00 3.37 13.36
CA LEU A 203 8.74 4.02 12.09
C LEU A 203 7.74 3.16 11.32
N ILE A 204 6.68 3.77 10.80
CA ILE A 204 5.76 3.15 9.85
C ILE A 204 5.61 4.08 8.67
N SER A 205 5.82 3.55 7.47
CA SER A 205 5.60 4.27 6.22
C SER A 205 4.30 3.78 5.58
N PHE A 206 3.47 4.72 5.17
CA PHE A 206 2.19 4.47 4.49
C PHE A 206 2.12 5.24 3.18
N THR A 207 1.44 4.65 2.20
CA THR A 207 0.83 5.39 1.10
C THR A 207 -0.65 5.58 1.42
N ASN A 208 -1.06 6.82 1.61
CA ASN A 208 -2.46 7.20 1.82
C ASN A 208 -3.13 7.34 0.46
N LEU A 209 -4.17 6.56 0.22
CA LEU A 209 -5.04 6.66 -0.94
C LEU A 209 -6.31 7.41 -0.56
N LYS A 210 -6.46 8.62 -1.10
CA LYS A 210 -7.64 9.46 -0.87
C LYS A 210 -8.47 9.50 -2.15
N ILE A 211 -9.57 8.73 -2.15
CA ILE A 211 -10.48 8.60 -3.29
C ILE A 211 -11.31 9.88 -3.42
N LEU A 212 -11.38 10.44 -4.63
CA LEU A 212 -12.22 11.57 -4.98
C LEU A 212 -13.64 11.08 -5.25
N LYS A 213 -14.58 11.51 -4.39
CA LYS A 213 -16.01 11.24 -4.48
C LYS A 213 -16.74 12.51 -4.89
N ASN A 214 -17.81 12.35 -5.68
CA ASN A 214 -18.62 13.48 -6.14
C ASN A 214 -19.32 14.26 -5.01
N THR A 215 -19.38 13.69 -3.80
CA THR A 215 -19.95 14.34 -2.61
C THR A 215 -18.96 15.25 -1.88
N GLN A 216 -17.67 15.21 -2.24
CA GLN A 216 -16.61 15.99 -1.59
C GLN A 216 -16.46 17.35 -2.26
N LYS A 217 -15.91 18.30 -1.50
CA LYS A 217 -15.62 19.65 -1.93
C LYS A 217 -14.13 19.81 -2.22
N ILE A 218 -13.77 20.81 -3.04
CA ILE A 218 -12.36 21.12 -3.29
C ILE A 218 -11.59 21.42 -1.99
N THR A 219 -12.26 21.99 -0.98
CA THR A 219 -11.67 22.33 0.33
C THR A 219 -11.26 21.11 1.14
N ASP A 220 -11.75 19.94 0.77
CA ASP A 220 -11.37 18.68 1.40
C ASP A 220 -9.97 18.24 0.93
N TYR A 221 -9.39 18.92 -0.07
CA TYR A 221 -8.10 18.61 -0.68
C TYR A 221 -7.13 19.80 -0.63
N THR A 222 -5.83 19.50 -0.57
CA THR A 222 -4.82 20.54 -0.79
C THR A 222 -4.64 20.82 -2.27
N ILE A 223 -4.12 22.01 -2.59
CA ILE A 223 -3.78 22.36 -3.99
C ILE A 223 -2.73 21.38 -4.51
N GLU A 224 -1.72 21.01 -3.72
CA GLU A 224 -0.70 20.04 -4.14
C GLU A 224 -1.29 18.65 -4.42
N GLU A 225 -2.28 18.19 -3.64
CA GLU A 225 -2.96 16.92 -3.90
C GLU A 225 -3.61 16.92 -5.29
N LEU A 226 -4.38 17.97 -5.61
CA LEU A 226 -5.06 18.09 -6.90
C LEU A 226 -4.08 18.32 -8.06
N ASP A 227 -2.95 18.97 -7.77
CA ASP A 227 -1.90 19.23 -8.74
C ASP A 227 -1.32 17.94 -9.34
N THR A 228 -1.20 16.88 -8.53
CA THR A 228 -0.75 15.57 -9.01
C THR A 228 -1.63 15.01 -10.13
N LEU A 229 -2.94 15.26 -10.08
CA LEU A 229 -3.89 14.84 -11.12
C LEU A 229 -3.72 15.70 -12.38
N LEU A 230 -3.52 17.01 -12.20
CA LEU A 230 -3.34 17.97 -13.28
C LEU A 230 -2.06 17.70 -14.09
N GLN A 231 -0.98 17.26 -13.45
CA GLN A 231 0.28 16.91 -14.11
C GLN A 231 0.23 15.60 -14.92
N SER A 232 -0.83 14.82 -14.78
CA SER A 232 -0.93 13.54 -15.49
C SER A 232 -1.00 13.75 -17.00
N LYS A 233 -0.33 12.86 -17.75
CA LYS A 233 -0.31 12.92 -19.22
C LYS A 233 -1.70 12.61 -19.79
N VAL A 234 -2.02 13.27 -20.89
CA VAL A 234 -3.20 12.96 -21.72
C VAL A 234 -2.87 11.74 -22.59
N THR A 235 -3.89 10.92 -22.86
CA THR A 235 -3.77 9.78 -23.78
C THR A 235 -3.35 10.28 -25.15
N HIS A 236 -2.37 9.63 -25.77
CA HIS A 236 -1.98 9.95 -27.15
C HIS A 236 -3.17 9.75 -28.09
N ASP A 237 -3.76 10.84 -28.57
CA ASP A 237 -4.39 10.79 -29.88
C ASP A 237 -3.24 10.61 -30.87
N LEU A 238 -3.28 9.53 -31.65
CA LEU A 238 -2.26 9.05 -32.61
C LEU A 238 -1.79 10.10 -33.66
N GLN A 239 -2.25 11.35 -33.57
CA GLN A 239 -1.97 12.44 -34.49
C GLN A 239 -1.06 13.54 -33.89
N ASN A 240 -0.74 13.53 -32.59
CA ASN A 240 0.13 14.55 -31.98
C ASN A 240 1.31 13.91 -31.23
N ASP A 241 2.53 14.15 -31.72
CA ASP A 241 3.82 13.77 -31.12
C ASP A 241 4.14 14.53 -29.82
N HIS A 242 3.17 15.19 -29.20
CA HIS A 242 3.41 16.21 -28.16
C HIS A 242 2.68 15.85 -26.86
N GLU A 243 3.42 15.83 -25.75
CA GLU A 243 2.90 15.43 -24.45
C GLU A 243 2.13 16.59 -23.79
N LEU A 244 0.79 16.56 -23.88
CA LEU A 244 -0.10 17.43 -23.13
C LEU A 244 -0.41 16.84 -21.74
N THR A 245 -0.67 17.71 -20.78
CA THR A 245 -1.14 17.34 -19.44
C THR A 245 -2.63 17.62 -19.25
N ILE A 246 -3.23 17.07 -18.19
CA ILE A 246 -4.62 17.37 -17.81
C ILE A 246 -4.78 18.87 -17.49
N TYR A 247 -3.75 19.51 -16.91
CA TYR A 247 -3.69 20.95 -16.73
C TYR A 247 -3.88 21.69 -18.04
N ASP A 248 -3.12 21.34 -19.08
CA ASP A 248 -3.18 22.02 -20.38
C ASP A 248 -4.59 21.96 -20.99
N LEU A 249 -5.26 20.79 -20.90
CA LEU A 249 -6.62 20.63 -21.41
C LEU A 249 -7.63 21.50 -20.67
N ILE A 250 -7.60 21.48 -19.33
CA ILE A 250 -8.54 22.22 -18.50
C ILE A 250 -8.31 23.73 -18.63
N ALA A 251 -7.06 24.16 -18.58
CA ALA A 251 -6.70 25.57 -18.72
C ALA A 251 -7.13 26.11 -20.09
N LEU A 252 -6.93 25.34 -21.16
CA LEU A 252 -7.35 25.74 -22.50
C LEU A 252 -8.87 25.85 -22.62
N ASP A 253 -9.63 24.88 -22.11
CA ASP A 253 -11.10 24.93 -22.08
C ASP A 253 -11.63 26.15 -21.32
N ILE A 254 -11.04 26.45 -20.16
CA ILE A 254 -11.37 27.63 -19.35
C ILE A 254 -11.06 28.92 -20.12
N LEU A 255 -9.89 29.02 -20.74
CA LEU A 255 -9.47 30.22 -21.49
C LEU A 255 -10.32 30.46 -22.74
N GLN A 256 -10.77 29.41 -23.43
CA GLN A 256 -11.66 29.51 -24.58
C GLN A 256 -13.07 29.98 -24.18
N LYS A 257 -13.58 29.54 -23.03
CA LYS A 257 -14.88 29.96 -22.49
C LYS A 257 -14.83 31.35 -21.84
N CYS A 258 -13.66 31.79 -21.38
CA CYS A 258 -13.49 33.09 -20.77
C CYS A 258 -13.74 34.21 -21.81
N PRO A 259 -14.63 35.18 -21.50
CA PRO A 259 -14.89 36.32 -22.38
C PRO A 259 -13.61 37.06 -22.74
N ASP A 260 -13.64 37.79 -23.86
CA ASP A 260 -12.49 38.60 -24.24
C ASP A 260 -12.19 39.65 -23.17
N THR A 261 -10.91 39.72 -22.81
CA THR A 261 -10.44 40.51 -21.67
C THR A 261 -10.23 41.99 -22.02
N GLU A 262 -10.73 42.43 -23.18
CA GLU A 262 -10.72 43.83 -23.57
C GLU A 262 -11.61 44.65 -22.61
N PRO A 263 -11.13 45.82 -22.15
CA PRO A 263 -11.90 46.64 -21.23
C PRO A 263 -13.13 47.22 -21.93
N ASN A 264 -14.29 46.66 -21.63
CA ASN A 264 -15.58 47.25 -21.96
C ASN A 264 -16.27 47.66 -20.65
N ASP A 265 -16.59 48.96 -20.51
CA ASP A 265 -17.05 49.57 -19.26
C ASP A 265 -18.43 49.04 -18.80
N GLU A 266 -19.21 48.43 -19.69
CA GLU A 266 -20.56 47.93 -19.37
C GLU A 266 -20.60 46.46 -18.91
N ASN A 267 -19.61 45.63 -19.27
CA ASN A 267 -19.57 44.21 -18.93
C ASN A 267 -18.13 43.73 -18.73
N GLN A 268 -17.62 43.92 -17.51
CA GLN A 268 -16.29 43.45 -17.14
C GLN A 268 -16.22 41.91 -17.16
N TRP A 269 -15.27 41.36 -17.91
CA TRP A 269 -15.09 39.91 -18.10
C TRP A 269 -15.02 39.14 -16.76
N PHE A 270 -14.41 39.73 -15.73
CA PHE A 270 -14.25 39.14 -14.40
C PHE A 270 -15.55 39.03 -13.59
N ASN A 271 -16.63 39.72 -14.00
CA ASN A 271 -17.94 39.61 -13.34
C ASN A 271 -18.80 38.46 -13.90
N THR A 272 -18.42 37.87 -15.03
CA THR A 272 -19.09 36.72 -15.64
C THR A 272 -18.81 35.41 -14.87
N PRO A 273 -19.71 34.40 -14.93
CA PRO A 273 -19.43 33.08 -14.36
C PRO A 273 -18.12 32.46 -14.88
N GLU A 274 -17.86 32.56 -16.18
CA GLU A 274 -16.69 32.01 -16.86
C GLU A 274 -15.41 32.74 -16.43
N GLY A 275 -15.44 34.08 -16.34
CA GLY A 275 -14.34 34.88 -15.83
C GLY A 275 -14.00 34.55 -14.36
N LYS A 276 -15.02 34.30 -13.53
CA LYS A 276 -14.82 33.89 -12.13
C LYS A 276 -14.21 32.50 -12.02
N ILE A 277 -14.61 31.54 -12.86
CA ILE A 277 -13.98 30.21 -12.95
C ILE A 277 -12.51 30.36 -13.35
N ALA A 278 -12.20 31.19 -14.35
CA ALA A 278 -10.83 31.43 -14.78
C ALA A 278 -9.99 32.03 -13.64
N ILE A 279 -10.48 33.08 -12.99
CA ILE A 279 -9.79 33.69 -11.84
C ILE A 279 -9.55 32.66 -10.73
N SER A 280 -10.55 31.87 -10.35
CA SER A 280 -10.41 30.82 -9.32
C SER A 280 -9.36 29.78 -9.71
N PHE A 281 -9.43 29.24 -10.93
CA PHE A 281 -8.50 28.21 -11.41
C PHE A 281 -7.06 28.72 -11.46
N PHE A 282 -6.81 29.88 -12.08
CA PHE A 282 -5.46 30.44 -12.19
C PHE A 282 -4.93 30.97 -10.85
N THR A 283 -5.80 31.34 -9.90
CA THR A 283 -5.38 31.65 -8.53
C THR A 283 -4.87 30.39 -7.81
N MET A 284 -5.51 29.24 -8.02
CA MET A 284 -5.12 27.97 -7.38
C MET A 284 -3.87 27.35 -8.03
N PHE A 285 -3.83 27.28 -9.36
CA PHE A 285 -2.85 26.46 -10.09
C PHE A 285 -1.94 27.28 -11.01
N GLY A 286 -2.27 28.54 -11.31
CA GLY A 286 -1.61 29.33 -12.36
C GLY A 286 -0.12 29.62 -12.12
N LYS A 287 0.32 29.69 -10.85
CA LYS A 287 1.73 29.95 -10.51
C LYS A 287 2.64 28.74 -10.62
N GLN A 288 2.08 27.53 -10.59
CA GLN A 288 2.83 26.27 -10.56
C GLN A 288 3.06 25.69 -11.95
N HIS A 289 2.32 26.15 -12.96
CA HIS A 289 2.35 25.60 -14.30
C HIS A 289 2.71 26.63 -15.36
N THR A 290 3.44 26.17 -16.38
CA THR A 290 3.62 26.90 -17.63
C THR A 290 2.93 26.12 -18.73
N LEU A 291 1.94 26.73 -19.37
CA LEU A 291 1.24 26.09 -20.50
C LEU A 291 2.21 25.79 -21.64
N GLN A 292 2.11 24.59 -22.19
CA GLN A 292 2.95 24.17 -23.29
C GLN A 292 2.39 24.67 -24.63
N TYR A 293 2.48 25.99 -24.86
CA TYR A 293 1.90 26.66 -26.04
C TYR A 293 2.34 26.08 -27.40
N LYS A 294 3.50 25.42 -27.45
CA LYS A 294 4.04 24.77 -28.65
C LYS A 294 3.20 23.57 -29.10
N HIS A 295 2.29 23.10 -28.26
CA HIS A 295 1.55 21.86 -28.43
C HIS A 295 0.05 22.08 -28.59
N PHE A 296 -0.37 23.35 -28.72
CA PHE A 296 -1.75 23.69 -29.03
C PHE A 296 -2.07 23.51 -30.51
N PRO A 297 -3.34 23.23 -30.87
CA PRO A 297 -3.77 23.15 -32.26
C PRO A 297 -3.37 24.40 -33.04
N SER A 298 -2.91 24.24 -34.29
CA SER A 298 -2.50 25.37 -35.13
C SER A 298 -3.64 26.37 -35.42
N SER A 299 -4.89 25.95 -35.23
CA SER A 299 -6.08 26.78 -35.34
C SER A 299 -6.27 27.77 -34.19
N LEU A 300 -5.40 27.74 -33.19
CA LEU A 300 -5.55 28.49 -31.95
C LEU A 300 -4.57 29.67 -31.92
N ASP A 301 -5.08 30.89 -31.72
CA ASP A 301 -4.23 32.09 -31.63
C ASP A 301 -3.48 32.10 -30.29
N VAL A 302 -2.25 31.56 -30.32
CA VAL A 302 -1.34 31.50 -29.17
C VAL A 302 -1.07 32.89 -28.58
N LYS A 303 -1.07 33.95 -29.40
CA LYS A 303 -0.83 35.31 -28.92
C LYS A 303 -2.01 35.79 -28.09
N GLN A 304 -3.24 35.57 -28.58
CA GLN A 304 -4.46 35.91 -27.85
C GLN A 304 -4.54 35.15 -26.51
N VAL A 305 -4.22 33.85 -26.50
CA VAL A 305 -4.20 33.04 -25.27
C VAL A 305 -3.21 33.57 -24.25
N LYS A 306 -1.99 33.91 -24.68
CA LYS A 306 -0.97 34.51 -23.79
C LYS A 306 -1.46 35.83 -23.19
N THR A 307 -2.01 36.72 -24.02
CA THR A 307 -2.55 38.00 -23.56
C THR A 307 -3.70 37.81 -22.57
N LYS A 308 -4.59 36.83 -22.78
CA LYS A 308 -5.66 36.50 -21.82
C LYS A 308 -5.09 36.06 -20.48
N ILE A 309 -4.11 35.16 -20.48
CA ILE A 309 -3.47 34.68 -19.23
C ILE A 309 -2.76 35.82 -18.50
N GLU A 310 -1.98 36.64 -19.21
CA GLU A 310 -1.31 37.81 -18.65
C GLU A 310 -2.32 38.78 -18.03
N THR A 311 -3.46 39.00 -18.69
CA THR A 311 -4.53 39.87 -18.18
C THR A 311 -5.19 39.29 -16.93
N ILE A 312 -5.49 37.99 -16.92
CA ILE A 312 -6.04 37.28 -15.76
C ILE A 312 -5.06 37.34 -14.58
N GLN A 313 -3.77 37.06 -14.83
CA GLN A 313 -2.75 37.07 -13.79
C GLN A 313 -2.52 38.48 -13.24
N HIS A 314 -2.45 39.49 -14.11
CA HIS A 314 -2.38 40.90 -13.71
C HIS A 314 -3.60 41.31 -12.87
N TYR A 315 -4.80 40.83 -13.22
CA TYR A 315 -5.99 41.05 -12.41
C TYR A 315 -5.86 40.38 -11.03
N ILE A 316 -5.45 39.11 -10.96
CA ILE A 316 -5.27 38.36 -9.70
C ILE A 316 -4.25 39.05 -8.78
N ASP A 317 -3.13 39.53 -9.33
CA ASP A 317 -2.06 40.14 -8.53
C ASP A 317 -2.43 41.55 -8.03
N ASN A 318 -3.27 42.29 -8.77
CA ASN A 318 -3.65 43.67 -8.41
C ASN A 318 -5.00 43.81 -7.69
N CYS A 319 -5.94 42.87 -7.86
CA CYS A 319 -7.21 42.88 -7.15
C CYS A 319 -7.11 42.04 -5.86
N THR A 320 -6.80 42.73 -4.75
CA THR A 320 -6.70 42.14 -3.41
C THR A 320 -8.05 41.87 -2.72
N THR A 321 -9.18 41.99 -3.43
CA THR A 321 -10.51 41.79 -2.84
C THR A 321 -10.75 40.33 -2.48
N THR A 322 -10.80 40.09 -1.17
CA THR A 322 -11.05 38.82 -0.47
C THR A 322 -12.37 38.12 -0.82
N THR A 323 -13.26 38.76 -1.58
CA THR A 323 -14.61 38.30 -1.89
C THR A 323 -14.69 37.16 -2.91
N TYR A 324 -13.68 36.99 -3.77
CA TYR A 324 -13.68 35.91 -4.78
C TYR A 324 -12.98 34.63 -4.32
N LYS A 325 -12.23 34.68 -3.21
CA LYS A 325 -11.39 33.56 -2.75
C LYS A 325 -12.16 32.33 -2.25
N ASN A 326 -13.47 32.41 -2.03
CA ASN A 326 -14.29 31.33 -1.49
C ASN A 326 -15.70 31.30 -2.12
N ASN A 327 -15.81 31.22 -3.44
CA ASN A 327 -17.09 30.87 -4.05
C ASN A 327 -17.18 29.35 -4.24
N ASP A 328 -17.75 28.68 -3.23
CA ASP A 328 -17.95 27.22 -3.18
C ASP A 328 -18.47 26.63 -4.50
N LYS A 329 -19.32 27.36 -5.25
CA LYS A 329 -19.90 26.90 -6.51
C LYS A 329 -18.86 26.77 -7.64
N PHE A 330 -18.00 27.77 -7.84
CA PHE A 330 -17.01 27.73 -8.94
C PHE A 330 -15.86 26.78 -8.60
N ASN A 331 -15.49 26.74 -7.33
CA ASN A 331 -14.54 25.80 -6.78
C ASN A 331 -14.99 24.34 -6.98
N GLN A 332 -16.28 24.06 -6.74
CA GLN A 332 -16.87 22.75 -7.01
C GLN A 332 -16.85 22.40 -8.50
N TYR A 333 -17.20 23.34 -9.38
CA TYR A 333 -17.11 23.12 -10.83
C TYR A 333 -15.68 22.78 -11.28
N ILE A 334 -14.67 23.48 -10.76
CA ILE A 334 -13.26 23.17 -11.05
C ILE A 334 -12.90 21.76 -10.60
N PHE A 335 -13.29 21.38 -9.37
CA PHE A 335 -13.04 20.04 -8.85
C PHE A 335 -13.68 18.93 -9.70
N GLU A 336 -14.95 19.09 -10.07
CA GLU A 336 -15.67 18.15 -10.96
C GLU A 336 -15.02 18.08 -12.34
N ASN A 337 -14.56 19.22 -12.87
CA ASN A 337 -13.87 19.26 -14.16
C ASN A 337 -12.52 18.54 -14.12
N ILE A 338 -11.74 18.69 -13.04
CA ILE A 338 -10.49 17.94 -12.81
C ILE A 338 -10.78 16.44 -12.79
N GLN A 339 -11.73 16.01 -11.95
CA GLN A 339 -12.08 14.60 -11.79
C GLN A 339 -12.57 13.98 -13.11
N SER A 340 -13.49 14.66 -13.81
CA SER A 340 -14.06 14.19 -15.08
C SER A 340 -13.01 14.12 -16.19
N THR A 341 -12.21 15.18 -16.35
CA THR A 341 -11.16 15.23 -17.38
C THR A 341 -10.09 14.17 -17.11
N TYR A 342 -9.69 14.00 -15.85
CA TYR A 342 -8.75 12.96 -15.45
C TYR A 342 -9.21 11.56 -15.84
N LEU A 343 -10.45 11.19 -15.47
CA LEU A 343 -11.01 9.87 -15.76
C LEU A 343 -11.22 9.62 -17.25
N THR A 344 -11.50 10.66 -18.03
CA THR A 344 -11.87 10.52 -19.45
C THR A 344 -10.71 10.71 -20.43
N LYS A 345 -9.65 11.43 -20.03
CA LYS A 345 -8.55 11.83 -20.92
C LYS A 345 -7.16 11.41 -20.46
N SER A 346 -6.94 11.13 -19.17
CA SER A 346 -5.60 10.77 -18.70
C SER A 346 -5.14 9.43 -19.26
N ALA A 347 -3.88 9.36 -19.68
CA ALA A 347 -3.22 8.12 -20.10
C ALA A 347 -3.25 7.07 -18.98
N ASP A 348 -3.17 7.51 -17.72
CA ASP A 348 -3.25 6.61 -16.55
C ASP A 348 -4.53 5.79 -16.49
N THR A 349 -5.62 6.30 -17.07
CA THR A 349 -6.95 5.70 -17.03
C THR A 349 -7.45 5.20 -18.39
N ASN A 350 -6.81 5.65 -19.47
CA ASN A 350 -7.29 5.43 -20.84
C ASN A 350 -6.25 4.86 -21.79
N ASP A 351 -4.99 4.66 -21.35
CA ASP A 351 -3.93 4.08 -22.17
C ASP A 351 -3.52 2.69 -21.66
N TYR A 352 -3.44 1.73 -22.59
CA TYR A 352 -2.95 0.39 -22.31
C TYR A 352 -1.51 0.40 -21.77
N THR A 353 -0.66 1.32 -22.25
CA THR A 353 0.74 1.44 -21.81
C THR A 353 0.86 1.73 -20.30
N CYS A 354 -0.21 2.19 -19.65
CA CYS A 354 -0.20 2.56 -18.23
C CYS A 354 -0.84 1.51 -17.31
N LEU A 355 -1.43 0.42 -17.83
CA LEU A 355 -2.08 -0.60 -16.98
C LEU A 355 -1.11 -1.28 -16.00
N TYR A 356 0.19 -1.39 -16.34
CA TYR A 356 1.22 -1.92 -15.44
C TYR A 356 1.36 -1.12 -14.13
N LYS A 357 0.91 0.15 -14.10
CA LYS A 357 0.90 0.97 -12.87
C LYS A 357 -0.05 0.40 -11.81
N ASN A 358 -0.90 -0.56 -12.20
CA ASN A 358 -1.78 -1.32 -11.31
C ASN A 358 -2.58 -0.41 -10.37
N ARG A 359 -3.36 0.50 -10.95
CA ARG A 359 -4.12 1.49 -10.18
C ARG A 359 -5.22 0.86 -9.32
N HIS A 360 -5.63 1.61 -8.30
CA HIS A 360 -6.75 1.24 -7.44
C HIS A 360 -8.09 1.29 -8.19
N VAL A 361 -8.94 0.28 -7.99
CA VAL A 361 -10.25 0.12 -8.65
C VAL A 361 -11.37 -0.20 -7.65
N TYR A 362 -12.62 -0.01 -8.08
CA TYR A 362 -13.82 -0.11 -7.24
C TYR A 362 -14.11 -1.52 -6.66
N HIS A 363 -14.44 -1.51 -5.36
CA HIS A 363 -14.94 -2.49 -4.35
C HIS A 363 -14.71 -4.01 -4.41
N ALA A 364 -14.70 -4.68 -5.56
CA ALA A 364 -14.57 -6.15 -5.57
C ALA A 364 -13.13 -6.62 -5.78
N TYR A 365 -12.35 -5.84 -6.54
CA TYR A 365 -11.02 -6.27 -7.01
C TYR A 365 -9.89 -5.48 -6.35
N GLU A 366 -10.18 -4.27 -5.87
CA GLU A 366 -9.22 -3.30 -5.31
C GLU A 366 -8.12 -2.80 -6.26
N TRP A 367 -7.59 -3.64 -7.14
CA TRP A 367 -6.48 -3.34 -8.04
C TRP A 367 -6.75 -3.85 -9.47
N ILE A 368 -6.17 -3.20 -10.49
CA ILE A 368 -6.26 -3.62 -11.90
C ILE A 368 -5.78 -5.08 -12.08
N HIS A 369 -4.73 -5.49 -11.39
CA HIS A 369 -4.20 -6.85 -11.43
C HIS A 369 -5.29 -7.87 -11.07
N ASN A 370 -5.91 -7.68 -9.90
CA ASN A 370 -6.98 -8.54 -9.39
C ASN A 370 -8.20 -8.53 -10.32
N LEU A 371 -8.50 -7.37 -10.91
CA LEU A 371 -9.53 -7.23 -11.93
C LEU A 371 -9.21 -8.16 -13.11
N ILE A 372 -8.10 -7.92 -13.81
CA ILE A 372 -7.70 -8.71 -14.99
C ILE A 372 -7.64 -10.20 -14.67
N HIS A 373 -7.05 -10.58 -13.52
CA HIS A 373 -6.94 -11.96 -13.10
C HIS A 373 -8.31 -12.63 -12.89
N ALA A 374 -9.21 -11.98 -12.14
CA ALA A 374 -10.56 -12.51 -11.94
C ALA A 374 -11.35 -12.61 -13.25
N TYR A 375 -11.10 -11.71 -14.20
CA TYR A 375 -11.72 -11.73 -15.52
C TYR A 375 -11.21 -12.88 -16.39
N ILE A 376 -9.90 -13.14 -16.40
CA ILE A 376 -9.30 -14.29 -17.09
C ILE A 376 -9.89 -15.62 -16.55
N ARG A 377 -10.08 -15.73 -15.24
CA ARG A 377 -10.66 -16.95 -14.61
C ARG A 377 -12.13 -17.18 -14.93
N ARG A 378 -12.89 -16.11 -15.19
CA ARG A 378 -14.35 -16.18 -15.41
C ARG A 378 -14.75 -16.50 -16.86
N GLY A 379 -13.87 -16.34 -17.86
CA GLY A 379 -14.22 -16.63 -19.25
C GLY A 379 -13.02 -16.81 -20.19
N ALA A 380 -13.08 -17.89 -21.00
CA ALA A 380 -12.03 -18.24 -21.96
C ALA A 380 -11.74 -17.14 -22.99
N LEU A 381 -12.78 -16.44 -23.44
CA LEU A 381 -12.68 -15.39 -24.45
C LEU A 381 -11.77 -14.22 -24.04
N LEU A 382 -11.84 -13.75 -22.80
CA LEU A 382 -10.99 -12.65 -22.32
C LEU A 382 -9.54 -13.09 -22.16
N LYS A 383 -9.33 -14.37 -21.81
CA LYS A 383 -8.00 -14.98 -21.80
C LYS A 383 -7.37 -14.94 -23.19
N TYR A 384 -8.13 -15.28 -24.24
CA TYR A 384 -7.68 -15.14 -25.63
C TYR A 384 -7.36 -13.68 -26.01
N ILE A 385 -8.19 -12.72 -25.60
CA ILE A 385 -7.94 -11.28 -25.84
C ILE A 385 -6.64 -10.84 -25.14
N CYS A 386 -6.41 -11.23 -23.88
CA CYS A 386 -5.19 -10.92 -23.15
C CYS A 386 -3.96 -11.58 -23.78
N THR A 387 -4.06 -12.86 -24.20
CA THR A 387 -2.96 -13.56 -24.88
C THR A 387 -2.59 -12.88 -26.20
N LEU A 388 -3.58 -12.45 -26.98
CA LEU A 388 -3.36 -11.70 -28.21
C LEU A 388 -2.74 -10.32 -27.94
N ALA A 389 -3.21 -9.59 -26.93
CA ALA A 389 -2.71 -8.25 -26.61
C ALA A 389 -1.21 -8.21 -26.27
N VAL A 390 -0.69 -9.30 -25.70
CA VAL A 390 0.73 -9.42 -25.31
C VAL A 390 1.63 -10.03 -26.39
N CYS A 391 1.12 -10.27 -27.60
CA CYS A 391 1.93 -10.74 -28.73
C CYS A 391 2.83 -9.61 -29.25
N GLU A 392 4.13 -9.69 -28.95
CA GLU A 392 5.09 -8.63 -29.32
C GLU A 392 5.75 -8.85 -30.69
N ASN A 393 5.73 -10.08 -31.23
CA ASN A 393 6.38 -10.40 -32.51
C ASN A 393 5.85 -9.58 -33.70
N TYR A 394 4.66 -9.01 -33.55
CA TYR A 394 3.97 -8.23 -34.57
C TYR A 394 3.71 -6.78 -34.12
N ASP A 395 4.28 -6.38 -32.97
CA ASP A 395 4.19 -5.03 -32.44
C ASP A 395 5.47 -4.26 -32.82
N THR A 396 5.32 -3.18 -33.58
CA THR A 396 6.43 -2.29 -33.92
C THR A 396 6.74 -1.28 -32.82
N ASN A 397 5.98 -1.30 -31.71
CA ASN A 397 5.98 -0.25 -30.70
C ASN A 397 6.47 -0.72 -29.30
N ASN A 398 7.64 -0.22 -28.87
CA ASN A 398 8.25 -0.57 -27.58
C ASN A 398 7.54 0.05 -26.35
N HIS A 399 6.53 0.89 -26.51
CA HIS A 399 5.85 1.55 -25.38
C HIS A 399 5.02 0.59 -24.51
N ASN A 400 4.67 -0.59 -25.01
CA ASN A 400 3.77 -1.54 -24.32
C ASN A 400 4.46 -2.59 -23.44
N VAL A 401 5.80 -2.67 -23.48
CA VAL A 401 6.59 -3.77 -22.88
C VAL A 401 6.23 -4.02 -21.42
N LYS A 402 6.11 -2.97 -20.60
CA LYS A 402 5.79 -3.10 -19.17
C LYS A 402 4.40 -3.68 -18.93
N THR A 403 3.38 -3.21 -19.67
CA THR A 403 2.02 -3.76 -19.56
C THR A 403 1.95 -5.18 -20.10
N ASN A 404 2.68 -5.49 -21.17
CA ASN A 404 2.72 -6.84 -21.71
C ASN A 404 3.32 -7.83 -20.70
N GLU A 405 4.43 -7.45 -20.05
CA GLU A 405 5.02 -8.25 -18.97
C GLU A 405 4.05 -8.41 -17.79
N PHE A 406 3.39 -7.33 -17.37
CA PHE A 406 2.36 -7.33 -16.33
C PHE A 406 1.24 -8.35 -16.62
N ILE A 407 0.68 -8.34 -17.83
CA ILE A 407 -0.40 -9.26 -18.20
C ILE A 407 0.12 -10.68 -18.43
N ARG A 408 1.32 -10.88 -18.99
CA ARG A 408 1.94 -12.20 -19.16
C ARG A 408 2.10 -12.92 -17.84
N LYS A 409 2.54 -12.23 -16.80
CA LYS A 409 2.68 -12.81 -15.46
C LYS A 409 1.34 -13.30 -14.89
N ILE A 410 0.25 -12.57 -15.15
CA ILE A 410 -1.11 -13.01 -14.80
C ILE A 410 -1.48 -14.27 -15.59
N LEU A 411 -1.21 -14.28 -16.90
CA LEU A 411 -1.50 -15.40 -17.78
C LEU A 411 -0.68 -16.66 -17.43
N ASP A 412 0.59 -16.54 -17.01
CA ASP A 412 1.45 -17.67 -16.68
C ASP A 412 0.97 -18.46 -15.44
N LYS A 413 0.15 -17.85 -14.59
CA LYS A 413 -0.51 -18.52 -13.46
C LYS A 413 -1.76 -19.29 -13.85
N GLU A 414 -2.26 -19.05 -15.05
CA GLU A 414 -3.49 -19.63 -15.58
C GLU A 414 -3.15 -20.56 -16.76
N ASP A 415 -3.98 -21.57 -17.06
CA ASP A 415 -3.66 -22.53 -18.13
C ASP A 415 -3.43 -21.84 -19.49
N LYS A 416 -2.27 -21.99 -20.12
CA LYS A 416 -2.00 -21.28 -21.40
C LYS A 416 -3.07 -21.59 -22.45
N VAL A 417 -3.56 -20.55 -23.11
CA VAL A 417 -4.49 -20.69 -24.25
C VAL A 417 -3.72 -20.62 -25.57
N ASP A 418 -4.12 -21.46 -26.51
CA ASP A 418 -3.49 -21.55 -27.82
C ASP A 418 -4.15 -20.59 -28.82
N ILE A 419 -3.36 -19.63 -29.33
CA ILE A 419 -3.76 -18.68 -30.39
C ILE A 419 -3.06 -18.97 -31.73
N SER A 420 -2.39 -20.12 -31.88
CA SER A 420 -1.64 -20.46 -33.09
C SER A 420 -2.51 -20.46 -34.36
N GLU A 421 -3.79 -20.79 -34.29
CA GLU A 421 -4.70 -20.70 -35.47
C GLU A 421 -4.81 -19.27 -36.02
N ILE A 422 -4.87 -18.26 -35.14
CA ILE A 422 -4.86 -16.85 -35.55
C ILE A 422 -3.52 -16.52 -36.20
N ILE A 423 -2.40 -16.85 -35.54
CA ILE A 423 -1.04 -16.56 -36.01
C ILE A 423 -0.79 -17.21 -37.39
N SER A 424 -1.09 -18.50 -37.54
CA SER A 424 -0.90 -19.25 -38.79
C SER A 424 -1.78 -18.74 -39.93
N SER A 425 -3.00 -18.28 -39.64
CA SER A 425 -3.87 -17.66 -40.65
C SER A 425 -3.35 -16.32 -41.15
N LEU A 426 -2.53 -15.64 -40.36
CA LEU A 426 -1.97 -14.33 -40.67
C LEU A 426 -0.64 -14.44 -41.42
N ASP A 427 0.20 -15.41 -41.05
CA ASP A 427 1.44 -15.73 -41.79
C ASP A 427 1.17 -16.09 -43.27
N THR A 428 -0.08 -16.41 -43.62
CA THR A 428 -0.50 -16.77 -44.98
C THR A 428 -1.16 -15.65 -45.77
N ASN A 429 -1.79 -14.65 -45.13
CA ASN A 429 -2.66 -13.69 -45.81
C ASN A 429 -2.46 -12.21 -45.43
N ASP A 430 -1.56 -11.89 -44.48
CA ASP A 430 -1.30 -10.56 -43.88
C ASP A 430 -2.50 -9.84 -43.24
N ILE A 431 -3.72 -10.32 -43.50
CA ILE A 431 -5.01 -9.75 -43.12
C ILE A 431 -5.92 -10.88 -42.65
N ILE A 432 -6.64 -10.66 -41.55
CA ILE A 432 -7.65 -11.56 -41.00
C ILE A 432 -9.04 -10.97 -41.17
N LYS A 433 -10.00 -11.77 -41.64
CA LYS A 433 -11.40 -11.37 -41.80
C LYS A 433 -12.25 -11.73 -40.58
N ARG A 434 -13.30 -10.97 -40.32
CA ARG A 434 -14.23 -11.22 -39.21
C ARG A 434 -14.92 -12.57 -39.28
N ASP A 435 -15.28 -13.01 -40.48
CA ASP A 435 -15.96 -14.28 -40.75
C ASP A 435 -15.01 -15.48 -40.85
N THR A 436 -13.74 -15.30 -40.50
CA THR A 436 -12.77 -16.40 -40.41
C THR A 436 -13.22 -17.43 -39.38
N ASN A 437 -13.56 -18.62 -39.87
CA ASN A 437 -13.98 -19.73 -39.03
C ASN A 437 -12.79 -20.58 -38.59
N PHE A 438 -12.44 -20.47 -37.32
CA PHE A 438 -11.44 -21.28 -36.65
C PHE A 438 -12.06 -22.56 -36.10
N LYS A 439 -11.24 -23.60 -35.90
CA LYS A 439 -11.72 -24.82 -35.24
C LYS A 439 -12.11 -24.51 -33.80
N ASN A 440 -11.33 -23.63 -33.17
CA ASN A 440 -11.68 -23.05 -31.89
C ASN A 440 -12.71 -21.91 -32.04
N LYS A 441 -13.94 -22.18 -31.63
CA LYS A 441 -15.04 -21.20 -31.70
C LYS A 441 -14.79 -19.94 -30.88
N ASP A 442 -14.00 -20.01 -29.81
CA ASP A 442 -13.68 -18.84 -29.00
C ASP A 442 -12.76 -17.86 -29.77
N LEU A 443 -11.90 -18.36 -30.66
CA LEU A 443 -11.10 -17.52 -31.55
C LEU A 443 -11.96 -16.83 -32.61
N SER A 444 -12.96 -17.52 -33.17
CA SER A 444 -13.93 -16.87 -34.07
C SER A 444 -14.82 -15.85 -33.34
N ASN A 445 -15.21 -16.14 -32.10
CA ASN A 445 -15.94 -15.18 -31.27
C ASN A 445 -15.09 -13.95 -30.91
N LEU A 446 -13.78 -14.14 -30.66
CA LEU A 446 -12.83 -13.06 -30.44
C LEU A 446 -12.79 -12.09 -31.63
N LEU A 447 -12.74 -12.61 -32.86
CA LEU A 447 -12.78 -11.77 -34.05
C LEU A 447 -14.07 -10.94 -34.11
N ASN A 448 -15.21 -11.52 -33.80
CA ASN A 448 -16.49 -10.81 -33.77
C ASN A 448 -16.57 -9.70 -32.72
N ILE A 449 -15.75 -9.76 -31.67
CA ILE A 449 -15.70 -8.78 -30.59
C ILE A 449 -14.67 -7.69 -30.87
N LEU A 450 -13.55 -8.05 -31.49
CA LEU A 450 -12.48 -7.09 -31.82
C LEU A 450 -12.73 -6.38 -33.16
N LEU A 451 -13.55 -6.93 -34.05
CA LEU A 451 -13.91 -6.33 -35.34
C LEU A 451 -15.37 -5.89 -35.30
N ASP A 452 -15.59 -4.57 -35.31
CA ASP A 452 -16.94 -3.97 -35.38
C ASP A 452 -17.67 -4.33 -36.68
N GLU A 453 -18.99 -4.09 -36.73
CA GLU A 453 -19.84 -4.38 -37.90
C GLU A 453 -19.40 -3.70 -39.19
N ASN A 454 -18.70 -2.57 -39.08
CA ASN A 454 -18.23 -1.80 -40.23
C ASN A 454 -16.83 -2.21 -40.71
N GLN A 455 -16.20 -3.21 -40.10
CA GLN A 455 -14.82 -3.60 -40.38
C GLN A 455 -14.73 -5.11 -40.62
N GLU A 456 -14.76 -5.49 -41.90
CA GLU A 456 -14.73 -6.89 -42.31
C GLU A 456 -13.35 -7.55 -42.16
N ALA A 457 -12.26 -6.77 -42.11
CA ALA A 457 -10.90 -7.29 -42.04
C ALA A 457 -9.90 -6.31 -41.40
N CYS A 458 -8.80 -6.83 -40.83
CA CYS A 458 -7.69 -6.02 -40.30
C CYS A 458 -6.34 -6.74 -40.37
N SER A 459 -5.23 -6.01 -40.20
CA SER A 459 -3.90 -6.59 -40.01
C SER A 459 -3.74 -7.14 -38.59
N ILE A 460 -2.68 -7.91 -38.33
CA ILE A 460 -2.37 -8.43 -36.99
C ILE A 460 -2.05 -7.33 -35.98
N SER A 461 -1.30 -6.29 -36.40
CA SER A 461 -0.96 -5.15 -35.54
C SER A 461 -2.21 -4.37 -35.12
N GLU A 462 -3.16 -4.21 -36.05
CA GLU A 462 -4.46 -3.61 -35.78
C GLU A 462 -5.30 -4.49 -34.84
N LEU A 463 -5.32 -5.80 -35.04
CA LEU A 463 -6.03 -6.75 -34.17
C LEU A 463 -5.48 -6.72 -32.73
N ILE A 464 -4.15 -6.68 -32.57
CA ILE A 464 -3.47 -6.53 -31.28
C ILE A 464 -3.84 -5.19 -30.63
N THR A 465 -3.83 -4.10 -31.40
CA THR A 465 -4.20 -2.77 -30.92
C THR A 465 -5.63 -2.75 -30.38
N ARG A 466 -6.57 -3.42 -31.06
CA ARG A 466 -7.96 -3.53 -30.59
C ARG A 466 -8.12 -4.42 -29.38
N ALA A 467 -7.36 -5.51 -29.29
CA ALA A 467 -7.33 -6.33 -28.09
C ALA A 467 -6.90 -5.50 -26.87
N ARG A 468 -5.86 -4.67 -27.03
CA ARG A 468 -5.38 -3.74 -26.00
C ARG A 468 -6.41 -2.69 -25.63
N GLN A 469 -7.04 -2.05 -26.62
CA GLN A 469 -8.14 -1.10 -26.40
C GLN A 469 -9.28 -1.75 -25.63
N GLN A 470 -9.62 -3.01 -25.93
CA GLN A 470 -10.69 -3.69 -25.21
C GLN A 470 -10.33 -3.98 -23.75
N ILE A 471 -9.09 -4.39 -23.46
CA ILE A 471 -8.62 -4.54 -22.08
C ILE A 471 -8.70 -3.20 -21.34
N THR A 472 -8.24 -2.12 -21.96
CA THR A 472 -8.27 -0.78 -21.37
C THR A 472 -9.70 -0.30 -21.14
N ASN A 473 -10.59 -0.42 -22.13
CA ASN A 473 -12.00 -0.05 -22.02
C ASN A 473 -12.71 -0.81 -20.90
N HIS A 474 -12.35 -2.08 -20.73
CA HIS A 474 -12.85 -2.89 -19.65
C HIS A 474 -12.38 -2.36 -18.28
N CYS A 475 -11.07 -2.16 -18.11
CA CYS A 475 -10.48 -1.69 -16.86
C CYS A 475 -10.96 -0.28 -16.48
N LYS A 476 -11.07 0.63 -17.47
CA LYS A 476 -11.51 2.01 -17.31
C LYS A 476 -12.82 2.16 -16.54
N ARG A 477 -13.76 1.23 -16.72
CA ARG A 477 -15.07 1.26 -16.04
C ARG A 477 -14.98 1.13 -14.51
N TYR A 478 -13.87 0.62 -14.00
CA TYR A 478 -13.66 0.36 -12.58
C TYR A 478 -12.63 1.29 -11.94
N MET A 479 -11.89 2.05 -12.74
CA MET A 479 -10.84 2.94 -12.25
C MET A 479 -11.43 4.10 -11.43
N LEU A 480 -10.77 4.36 -10.30
CA LEU A 480 -11.13 5.46 -9.42
C LEU A 480 -10.22 6.65 -9.63
N CYS A 481 -10.75 7.85 -9.42
CA CYS A 481 -9.94 9.05 -9.27
C CYS A 481 -9.52 9.14 -7.80
N TYR A 482 -8.22 9.21 -7.55
CA TYR A 482 -7.66 9.26 -6.21
C TYR A 482 -6.28 9.92 -6.24
N VAL A 483 -5.87 10.46 -5.11
CA VAL A 483 -4.52 11.00 -4.90
C VAL A 483 -3.76 10.08 -3.94
N GLU A 484 -2.44 9.97 -4.18
CA GLU A 484 -1.53 9.20 -3.35
C GLU A 484 -0.65 10.15 -2.54
N GLN A 485 -0.57 9.93 -1.23
CA GLN A 485 0.33 10.69 -0.37
C GLN A 485 1.15 9.78 0.52
N GLN A 486 2.47 9.82 0.35
CA GLN A 486 3.39 9.13 1.24
C GLN A 486 3.46 9.84 2.59
N GLN A 487 3.44 9.06 3.66
CA GLN A 487 3.53 9.55 5.03
C GLN A 487 4.36 8.59 5.87
N ASP A 488 5.25 9.15 6.68
CA ASP A 488 5.98 8.43 7.70
C ASP A 488 5.48 8.82 9.09
N LEU A 489 5.10 7.82 9.90
CA LEU A 489 4.79 7.97 11.31
C LEU A 489 5.97 7.50 12.14
N ILE A 490 6.53 8.39 12.94
CA ILE A 490 7.62 8.09 13.86
C ILE A 490 7.15 8.32 15.28
N VAL A 491 7.07 7.26 16.09
CA VAL A 491 6.60 7.34 17.48
C VAL A 491 7.59 6.70 18.45
N GLU A 492 7.67 7.27 19.64
CA GLU A 492 8.38 6.64 20.75
C GLU A 492 7.50 5.57 21.40
N VAL A 493 8.09 4.40 21.62
CA VAL A 493 7.42 3.23 22.17
C VAL A 493 7.51 3.23 23.69
N ASP A 494 6.36 3.28 24.33
CA ASP A 494 6.23 3.13 25.77
C ASP A 494 6.28 1.64 26.16
N ASN A 495 5.50 0.82 25.46
CA ASN A 495 5.34 -0.58 25.78
C ASN A 495 5.12 -1.45 24.55
N VAL A 496 5.56 -2.71 24.62
CA VAL A 496 5.24 -3.75 23.64
C VAL A 496 4.64 -4.94 24.39
N SER A 497 3.43 -5.34 24.00
CA SER A 497 2.75 -6.51 24.55
C SER A 497 2.58 -7.58 23.48
N LEU A 498 2.79 -8.83 23.84
CA LEU A 498 2.49 -9.97 22.95
C LEU A 498 1.04 -10.40 23.18
N LEU A 499 0.21 -10.24 22.16
CA LEU A 499 -1.17 -10.70 22.15
C LEU A 499 -1.22 -12.14 21.65
N ALA A 500 -1.63 -13.06 22.52
CA ALA A 500 -1.92 -14.44 22.18
C ALA A 500 -3.43 -14.72 22.28
N PRO A 501 -3.96 -15.66 21.49
CA PRO A 501 -5.36 -16.08 21.59
C PRO A 501 -5.63 -16.59 23.01
N GLU A 502 -6.77 -16.22 23.59
CA GLU A 502 -7.22 -16.86 24.82
C GLU A 502 -7.45 -18.34 24.53
N LYS A 503 -6.77 -19.24 25.25
CA LYS A 503 -7.11 -20.67 25.21
C LYS A 503 -8.56 -20.78 25.65
N LYS A 504 -9.49 -21.05 24.73
CA LYS A 504 -10.86 -21.42 25.08
C LYS A 504 -10.74 -22.56 26.10
N LYS A 505 -11.22 -22.34 27.32
CA LYS A 505 -11.47 -23.45 28.25
C LYS A 505 -12.44 -24.36 27.52
N VAL A 506 -11.95 -25.48 27.01
CA VAL A 506 -12.82 -26.57 26.61
C VAL A 506 -13.51 -27.00 27.88
N ASN A 507 -14.76 -26.59 28.05
CA ASN A 507 -15.63 -27.18 29.06
C ASN A 507 -15.74 -28.65 28.70
N SER A 508 -15.02 -29.48 29.45
CA SER A 508 -15.12 -30.93 29.41
C SER A 508 -16.42 -31.37 30.08
N THR A 509 -17.54 -30.96 29.50
CA THR A 509 -18.88 -31.48 29.81
C THR A 509 -19.53 -31.93 28.51
N LEU A 510 -19.04 -33.07 28.01
CA LEU A 510 -19.83 -34.05 27.25
C LEU A 510 -19.00 -35.33 27.16
N LYS A 511 -18.96 -36.09 28.26
CA LYS A 511 -18.81 -37.54 28.19
C LYS A 511 -20.16 -38.09 27.77
N THR A 512 -20.35 -38.30 26.48
CA THR A 512 -21.17 -39.39 25.95
C THR A 512 -20.73 -39.66 24.52
N PRO A 513 -20.21 -40.86 24.20
CA PRO A 513 -19.98 -41.25 22.83
C PRO A 513 -21.34 -41.56 22.22
N ILE A 514 -21.79 -40.75 21.25
CA ILE A 514 -22.91 -41.13 20.38
C ILE A 514 -22.31 -41.62 19.07
N ASN A 515 -22.68 -42.87 18.78
CA ASN A 515 -22.31 -43.66 17.64
C ASN A 515 -22.51 -42.96 16.30
N SER A 516 -21.64 -43.35 15.38
CA SER A 516 -21.79 -43.38 13.93
C SER A 516 -23.24 -43.32 13.41
N SER A 517 -23.56 -42.29 12.65
CA SER A 517 -24.35 -42.47 11.44
C SER A 517 -23.99 -41.39 10.42
N THR A 518 -23.47 -41.86 9.30
CA THR A 518 -23.44 -41.18 8.00
C THR A 518 -24.81 -40.58 7.69
N ASN A 519 -24.85 -39.30 7.34
CA ASN A 519 -25.80 -38.78 6.38
C ASN A 519 -25.24 -37.54 5.68
N THR A 520 -25.02 -37.75 4.38
CA THR A 520 -24.84 -36.77 3.32
C THR A 520 -26.01 -35.79 3.28
N SER A 521 -25.71 -34.49 3.28
CA SER A 521 -26.66 -33.47 2.83
C SER A 521 -25.93 -32.35 2.09
N THR A 522 -26.07 -32.41 0.77
CA THR A 522 -25.99 -31.37 -0.25
C THR A 522 -26.22 -29.94 0.24
N ILE A 523 -25.28 -29.06 -0.09
CA ILE A 523 -25.42 -27.60 0.00
C ILE A 523 -25.91 -27.10 -1.37
N THR A 524 -27.17 -26.67 -1.43
CA THR A 524 -27.73 -25.88 -2.53
C THR A 524 -27.43 -24.40 -2.29
N TRP A 525 -26.71 -23.78 -3.22
CA TRP A 525 -26.58 -22.33 -3.36
C TRP A 525 -27.83 -21.79 -4.06
N LEU A 526 -28.43 -20.71 -3.53
CA LEU A 526 -29.50 -19.96 -4.18
C LEU A 526 -29.05 -18.52 -4.44
N SER A 527 -29.00 -18.23 -5.75
CA SER A 527 -29.30 -16.98 -6.49
C SER A 527 -29.05 -15.64 -5.84
#